data_AF-A0A954YWL6-F1
#
_entry.id   AF-A0A954YWL6-F1
#
_cell.length_a   1.000
_cell.length_b   1.000
_cell.length_c   1.000
_cell.angle_alpha   90.00
_cell.angle_beta   90.00
_cell.angle_gamma   90.00
#
_symmetry.space_group_name_H-M   'P 1'
#
loop_
_entity.id
_entity.type
_entity.pdbx_description
1 polymer ?
#
loop_
_entity_poly.entity_id
_entity_poly.type
_entity_poly.pdbx_seq_one_letter_code
_entity_poly.pdbx_strand_id
1 'polypeptide(L)'
;MPNGKQAIVSFKAEPSLVEALRGVHNRSAFIRAAVLSALENTCPLCSGAGILTPEQKAHWDAFAVDHTVTECGDCHEWHLTCALESDHGESHVHDAKSASDTEIQS
;
A
#
# COMPACT_ATOMS: atom_id res chain seq x y z
N MET A 1 19.57 -18.75 -3.97
CA MET A 1 19.33 -17.30 -4.05
C MET A 1 19.98 -16.82 -5.35
N PRO A 2 19.26 -16.61 -6.46
CA PRO A 2 19.92 -16.18 -7.69
C PRO A 2 20.47 -14.76 -7.51
N ASN A 3 21.75 -14.62 -7.84
CA ASN A 3 22.57 -13.42 -7.69
C ASN A 3 21.92 -12.24 -8.44
N GLY A 4 21.26 -11.34 -7.71
CA GLY A 4 20.37 -10.31 -8.25
C GLY A 4 21.12 -9.25 -9.04
N LYS A 5 21.19 -9.39 -10.37
CA LYS A 5 21.68 -8.33 -11.24
C LYS A 5 20.74 -7.14 -11.13
N GLN A 6 21.30 -5.96 -10.84
CA GLN A 6 20.54 -4.72 -10.86
C GLN A 6 20.04 -4.46 -12.28
N ALA A 7 18.74 -4.23 -12.43
CA ALA A 7 18.12 -3.83 -13.69
C ALA A 7 18.05 -2.30 -13.77
N ILE A 8 18.31 -1.74 -14.95
CA ILE A 8 18.13 -0.31 -15.21
C ILE A 8 16.71 -0.11 -15.71
N VAL A 9 15.96 0.74 -15.02
CA VAL A 9 14.63 1.20 -15.44
C VAL A 9 14.74 2.69 -15.75
N SER A 10 14.43 3.05 -16.99
CA SER A 10 14.43 4.44 -17.47
C SER A 10 13.03 4.81 -17.90
N PHE A 11 12.51 5.93 -17.40
CA PHE A 11 11.23 6.49 -17.82
C PHE A 11 11.39 7.98 -18.13
N LYS A 12 10.53 8.50 -19.01
CA LYS A 12 10.45 9.93 -19.27
C LYS A 12 9.71 10.60 -18.12
N ALA A 13 10.28 11.64 -17.55
CA ALA A 13 9.69 12.40 -16.47
C ALA A 13 9.21 13.76 -16.97
N GLU A 14 8.06 14.21 -16.48
CA GLU A 14 7.57 15.57 -16.72
C GLU A 14 8.54 16.60 -16.10
N PRO A 15 8.68 17.81 -16.70
CA PRO A 15 9.58 18.84 -16.20
C PRO A 15 9.34 19.20 -14.72
N SER A 16 8.08 19.15 -14.28
CA SER A 16 7.70 19.40 -12.88
C SER A 16 8.30 18.38 -11.92
N LEU A 17 8.35 17.10 -12.28
CA LEU A 17 8.97 16.05 -11.47
C LEU A 17 10.49 16.22 -11.41
N VAL A 18 11.11 16.58 -12.55
CA VAL A 18 12.56 16.85 -12.61
C VAL A 18 12.93 18.02 -11.70
N GLU A 19 12.11 19.08 -11.69
CA GLU A 19 12.32 20.24 -10.82
C GLU A 19 12.18 19.88 -9.35
N ALA A 20 11.13 19.15 -8.97
CA ALA A 20 10.90 18.71 -7.60
C ALA A 20 12.06 17.85 -7.06
N LEU A 21 12.69 17.04 -7.92
CA LEU A 21 13.84 16.21 -7.56
C LEU A 21 15.17 16.97 -7.49
N ARG A 22 15.24 18.26 -7.90
CA ARG A 22 16.50 19.00 -8.03
C ARG A 22 17.25 19.10 -6.70
N GLY A 23 16.53 19.35 -5.59
CA GLY A 23 17.07 19.47 -4.24
C GLY A 23 17.35 18.16 -3.50
N VAL A 24 16.98 17.01 -4.10
CA VAL A 24 17.20 15.70 -3.47
C VAL A 24 18.63 15.24 -3.69
N HIS A 25 19.40 15.10 -2.61
CA HIS A 25 20.82 14.72 -2.65
C HIS A 25 21.07 13.37 -3.34
N ASN A 26 20.27 12.34 -3.02
CA ASN A 26 20.36 11.02 -3.66
C ASN A 26 19.02 10.64 -4.29
N ARG A 27 18.79 11.17 -5.50
CA ARG A 27 17.54 10.98 -6.26
C ARG A 27 17.21 9.50 -6.46
N SER A 28 18.18 8.68 -6.81
CA SER A 28 17.96 7.26 -7.06
C SER A 28 17.54 6.49 -5.80
N ALA A 29 18.11 6.81 -4.64
CA ALA A 29 17.66 6.21 -3.38
C ALA A 29 16.26 6.68 -3.00
N PHE A 30 16.00 7.98 -3.11
CA PHE A 30 14.70 8.58 -2.83
C PHE A 30 13.59 7.98 -3.72
N ILE A 31 13.81 7.94 -5.04
CA ILE A 31 12.83 7.40 -6.00
C ILE A 31 12.55 5.92 -5.73
N ARG A 32 13.59 5.11 -5.47
CA ARG A 32 13.40 3.68 -5.15
C ARG A 32 12.54 3.50 -3.90
N ALA A 33 12.85 4.23 -2.82
CA ALA A 33 12.09 4.15 -1.58
C ALA A 33 10.63 4.61 -1.79
N ALA A 34 10.43 5.71 -2.50
CA ALA A 34 9.09 6.24 -2.80
C ALA A 34 8.26 5.25 -3.64
N VAL A 35 8.85 4.63 -4.67
CA VAL A 35 8.16 3.65 -5.51
C VAL A 35 7.81 2.39 -4.73
N LEU A 36 8.74 1.86 -3.92
CA LEU A 36 8.47 0.66 -3.09
C LEU A 36 7.34 0.93 -2.09
N SER A 37 7.42 2.04 -1.37
CA SER A 37 6.38 2.44 -0.41
C SER A 37 5.02 2.64 -1.08
N ALA A 38 4.98 3.24 -2.27
CA ALA A 38 3.73 3.38 -3.02
C ALA A 38 3.14 2.01 -3.39
N LEU A 39 3.98 1.05 -3.83
CA LEU A 39 3.53 -0.30 -4.20
C LEU A 39 3.01 -1.10 -3.00
N GLU A 40 3.64 -0.99 -1.84
CA GLU A 40 3.21 -1.66 -0.60
C GLU A 40 1.81 -1.22 -0.15
N ASN A 41 1.43 0.02 -0.43
CA ASN A 41 0.14 0.60 -0.05
C ASN A 41 -0.87 0.65 -1.21
N THR A 42 -0.52 0.08 -2.36
CA THR A 42 -1.40 0.07 -3.55
C THR A 42 -2.48 -0.99 -3.40
N CYS A 43 -3.73 -0.65 -3.75
CA CYS A 43 -4.82 -1.63 -3.77
C CYS A 43 -4.46 -2.82 -4.67
N PRO A 44 -4.42 -4.06 -4.14
CA PRO A 44 -3.92 -5.22 -4.87
C PRO A 44 -4.85 -5.66 -6.00
N LEU A 45 -6.12 -5.25 -5.97
CA LEU A 45 -7.09 -5.62 -7.00
C LEU A 45 -7.02 -4.69 -8.21
N CYS A 46 -7.09 -3.37 -7.99
CA CYS A 46 -7.09 -2.38 -9.08
C CYS A 46 -5.69 -1.90 -9.45
N SER A 47 -4.64 -2.34 -8.72
CA SER A 47 -3.26 -1.87 -8.90
C SER A 47 -3.13 -0.34 -8.84
N GLY A 48 -3.92 0.30 -7.98
CA GLY A 48 -3.90 1.74 -7.77
C GLY A 48 -4.71 2.55 -8.78
N ALA A 49 -5.42 1.91 -9.72
CA ALA A 49 -6.28 2.61 -10.67
C ALA A 49 -7.49 3.32 -10.03
N GLY A 50 -7.90 2.88 -8.83
CA GLY A 50 -9.07 3.40 -8.11
C GLY A 50 -10.43 3.00 -8.72
N ILE A 51 -10.42 2.32 -9.86
CA ILE A 51 -11.60 1.80 -10.55
C ILE A 51 -11.36 0.35 -10.97
N LEU A 52 -12.41 -0.46 -10.99
CA LEU A 52 -12.37 -1.84 -11.48
C LEU A 52 -12.83 -1.91 -12.93
N THR A 53 -12.16 -2.73 -13.74
CA THR A 53 -12.71 -3.14 -15.04
C THR A 53 -14.00 -3.97 -14.83
N PRO A 54 -14.85 -4.14 -15.87
CA PRO A 54 -16.05 -4.95 -15.74
C PRO A 54 -15.77 -6.38 -15.24
N GLU A 55 -14.72 -7.02 -15.75
CA GLU A 55 -14.33 -8.37 -15.32
C GLU A 55 -13.83 -8.38 -13.87
N GLN A 56 -13.00 -7.41 -13.48
CA GLN A 56 -12.55 -7.27 -12.08
C GLN A 56 -13.72 -7.03 -11.14
N LYS A 57 -14.73 -6.24 -11.56
CA LYS A 57 -15.94 -5.99 -10.78
C LYS A 57 -16.76 -7.26 -10.60
N ALA A 58 -16.91 -8.06 -11.66
CA ALA A 58 -17.61 -9.35 -11.57
C ALA A 58 -16.92 -10.31 -10.58
N HIS A 59 -15.58 -10.37 -10.62
CA HIS A 59 -14.81 -11.16 -9.66
C HIS A 59 -14.91 -10.62 -8.23
N TRP A 60 -14.87 -9.30 -8.06
CA TRP A 60 -15.07 -8.65 -6.77
C TRP A 60 -16.46 -8.96 -6.21
N ASP A 61 -17.50 -8.90 -7.02
CA ASP A 61 -18.87 -9.18 -6.59
C ASP A 61 -19.05 -10.61 -6.11
N ALA A 62 -18.41 -11.57 -6.79
CA ALA A 62 -18.39 -12.97 -6.33
C ALA A 62 -17.62 -13.13 -5.01
N PHE A 63 -16.47 -12.47 -4.85
CA PHE A 63 -15.70 -12.49 -3.60
C PHE A 63 -16.47 -11.86 -2.43
N ALA A 64 -17.16 -10.74 -2.71
CA ALA A 64 -17.89 -9.96 -1.72
C ALA A 64 -19.19 -10.62 -1.21
N VAL A 65 -19.59 -11.77 -1.76
CA VAL A 65 -20.70 -12.57 -1.25
C VAL A 65 -20.40 -13.06 0.17
N ASP A 66 -19.19 -13.59 0.37
CA ASP A 66 -18.75 -14.17 1.64
C ASP A 66 -17.75 -13.27 2.39
N HIS A 67 -17.34 -12.15 1.79
CA HIS A 67 -16.39 -11.20 2.37
C HIS A 67 -16.95 -9.78 2.36
N THR A 68 -17.08 -9.16 3.52
CA THR A 68 -17.65 -7.82 3.66
C THR A 68 -16.58 -6.81 4.01
N VAL A 69 -16.75 -5.55 3.56
CA VAL A 69 -15.93 -4.42 4.01
C VAL A 69 -16.61 -3.82 5.24
N THR A 70 -15.90 -3.77 6.36
CA THR A 70 -16.40 -3.24 7.63
C THR A 70 -15.40 -2.23 8.21
N GLU A 71 -15.87 -1.38 9.12
CA GLU A 71 -15.02 -0.39 9.81
C GLU A 71 -14.45 -1.02 11.09
N CYS A 72 -13.14 -0.91 11.29
CA CYS A 72 -12.50 -1.38 12.52
C CYS A 72 -12.88 -0.50 13.72
N GLY A 73 -13.29 -1.12 14.83
CA GLY A 73 -13.70 -0.40 16.04
C GLY A 73 -12.59 0.34 16.79
N ASP A 74 -11.32 -0.04 16.58
CA ASP A 74 -10.18 0.52 17.31
C ASP A 74 -9.47 1.65 16.56
N CYS A 75 -9.24 1.48 15.25
CA CYS A 75 -8.53 2.46 14.41
C CYS A 75 -9.41 3.18 13.39
N HIS A 76 -10.69 2.82 13.27
CA HIS A 76 -11.64 3.38 12.30
C HIS A 76 -11.29 3.14 10.83
N GLU A 77 -10.35 2.23 10.55
CA GLU A 77 -10.00 1.90 9.17
C GLU A 77 -10.83 0.76 8.59
N TRP A 78 -11.05 0.83 7.29
CA TRP A 78 -11.83 -0.16 6.54
C TRP A 78 -11.01 -1.42 6.31
N HIS A 79 -11.57 -2.57 6.68
CA HIS A 79 -10.97 -3.88 6.44
C HIS A 79 -11.98 -4.88 5.87
N LEU A 80 -11.46 -5.96 5.30
CA LEU A 80 -12.26 -7.08 4.80
C LEU A 80 -12.41 -8.12 5.90
N THR A 81 -13.65 -8.57 6.13
CA THR A 81 -13.99 -9.65 7.07
C THR A 81 -14.61 -10.81 6.30
N CYS A 82 -14.19 -12.05 6.59
CA CYS A 82 -14.76 -13.24 5.97
C CYS A 82 -15.87 -13.82 6.86
N ALA A 83 -17.05 -14.05 6.27
CA ALA A 83 -18.20 -14.61 6.98
C ALA A 83 -17.97 -16.08 7.40
N LEU A 84 -17.01 -16.77 6.78
CA LEU A 84 -16.68 -18.18 7.04
C LEU A 84 -15.67 -18.36 8.19
N GLU A 85 -15.08 -17.28 8.73
CA GLU A 85 -14.04 -17.32 9.78
C GLU A 85 -14.57 -17.63 11.20
N SER A 86 -15.81 -18.12 11.34
CA SER A 86 -16.35 -18.53 12.64
C SER A 86 -15.76 -19.82 13.21
N ASP A 87 -14.73 -20.43 12.60
CA ASP A 87 -14.10 -21.68 13.07
C ASP A 87 -12.57 -21.66 13.28
N HIS A 88 -11.80 -20.66 12.84
CA HIS A 88 -10.35 -20.61 13.11
C HIS A 88 -9.89 -19.25 13.62
N GLY A 89 -9.48 -19.25 14.89
CA GLY A 89 -9.24 -18.07 15.73
C GLY A 89 -8.10 -17.12 15.32
N GLU A 90 -8.27 -15.91 15.83
CA GLU A 90 -7.29 -14.86 16.13
C GLU A 90 -6.29 -14.51 15.00
N SER A 91 -6.64 -13.48 14.23
CA SER A 91 -5.65 -12.57 13.64
C SER A 91 -5.94 -11.15 14.12
N HIS A 92 -5.49 -10.85 15.35
CA HIS A 92 -5.29 -9.48 15.80
C HIS A 92 -4.06 -8.95 15.05
N VAL A 93 -4.27 -8.10 14.04
CA VAL A 93 -3.18 -7.26 13.52
C VAL A 93 -3.47 -5.82 13.93
N HIS A 94 -3.13 -5.51 15.18
CA HIS A 94 -3.01 -4.13 15.67
C HIS A 94 -1.59 -3.92 16.17
N ASP A 95 -0.69 -3.48 15.28
CA ASP A 95 0.55 -2.84 15.69
C ASP A 95 0.92 -1.73 14.72
N ALA A 96 0.36 -0.54 14.99
CA ALA A 96 0.91 0.72 14.52
C ALA A 96 0.83 1.77 15.65
N LYS A 97 1.57 1.52 16.73
CA LYS A 97 1.86 2.55 17.74
C LYS A 97 3.37 2.73 17.89
N SER A 98 3.93 3.73 17.21
CA SER A 98 4.85 4.73 17.77
C SER A 98 5.46 5.62 16.68
N ALA A 99 4.70 6.63 16.24
CA ALA A 99 5.31 7.85 15.76
C ALA A 99 5.65 8.71 16.99
N SER A 100 6.92 8.65 17.40
CA SER A 100 7.74 9.77 17.87
C SER A 100 7.02 10.90 18.64
N ASP A 101 6.94 10.77 19.96
CA ASP A 101 6.88 11.96 20.82
C ASP A 101 8.29 12.56 20.94
N THR A 102 8.38 13.78 20.46
CA THR A 102 9.55 14.65 20.51
C THR A 102 9.65 15.22 21.93
N GLU A 103 10.53 14.66 22.77
CA GLU A 103 11.02 15.37 23.95
C GLU A 103 12.09 16.37 23.52
N ILE A 104 11.66 17.59 23.17
CA ILE A 104 12.49 18.79 23.32
C ILE A 104 12.36 19.20 24.79
N GLN A 105 13.36 18.90 25.59
CA GLN A 105 13.57 19.52 26.89
C GLN A 105 14.74 20.51 26.82
N SER A 106 14.55 21.58 27.57
CA SER A 106 15.19 22.90 27.56
C SER A 106 16.71 22.95 27.72
#